data_AF-Q1IQF6-F1
#
_entry.id   AF-Q1IQF6-F1
#
_cell.length_a   1.000
_cell.length_b   1.000
_cell.length_c   1.000
_cell.angle_alpha   90.00
_cell.angle_beta   90.00
_cell.angle_gamma   90.00
#
_symmetry.space_group_name_H-M   'P 1'
#
loop_
_entity.id
_entity.type
_entity.pdbx_description
1 polymer ?
#
loop_
_entity_poly.entity_id
_entity_poly.type
_entity_poly.pdbx_seq_one_letter_code
_entity_poly.pdbx_strand_id
1 'polypeptide(L)'
;MKKFANILFSVALAMQALASAQTPAPAVRHSKNTKPQAGEAPRKKFVLDVVQTAVALPQPDPQDRLRVLNSAANVISPIDHKMAQRFAKEGIRIEAELVNSGQTPAVSMLATGIVDCPAAAQFAESISPTAVVQAEQSLIGAISECPKEALVPAQRKLETALNQGIVAPRGLLALMERVGAKSAWSQSAFEKMFSSLPADAAASASEAPNYAAMYERMAPELNPDIAKSTGLKLLIWLGKLPDSGERTVAINITTDSFKHTVGQKAYEEALASDVMARQAANLAGGQGQISHPEEESVSVLEAMNNTGTDQTEALRKMPATLRAKTAAADGYATGSEGNTKMADRYFDIAYAALEEVWSNRADNAVNAPAVLEEVNEAAAQVNPVTALQRAQKLPDPSAQAISMLAVARVVAGQQ
;
A
#
# COMPACT_ATOMS: atom_id res chain seq x y z
N MET A 1 -72.18 -3.98 41.75
CA MET A 1 -72.92 -3.00 40.92
C MET A 1 -71.96 -1.87 40.59
N LYS A 2 -71.62 -1.70 39.30
CA LYS A 2 -71.87 -0.49 38.47
C LYS A 2 -71.17 0.78 39.00
N LYS A 3 -70.46 1.62 38.23
CA LYS A 3 -70.17 1.76 36.78
C LYS A 3 -69.32 3.04 36.63
N PHE A 4 -68.35 3.05 35.68
CA PHE A 4 -67.90 4.15 34.77
C PHE A 4 -67.41 5.51 35.36
N ALA A 5 -66.49 6.29 34.78
CA ALA A 5 -65.94 6.35 33.40
C ALA A 5 -64.58 7.10 33.32
N ASN A 6 -63.73 6.64 32.38
CA ASN A 6 -62.99 7.34 31.31
C ASN A 6 -62.28 8.70 31.51
N ILE A 7 -61.00 8.75 31.06
CA ILE A 7 -60.40 9.53 29.94
C ILE A 7 -58.87 9.28 29.99
N LEU A 8 -58.28 8.47 29.09
CA LEU A 8 -57.63 8.82 27.81
C LEU A 8 -56.35 9.68 27.94
N PHE A 9 -55.17 9.06 27.78
CA PHE A 9 -54.21 9.39 26.71
C PHE A 9 -53.10 8.33 26.64
N SER A 10 -53.03 7.66 25.49
CA SER A 10 -51.98 6.69 25.13
C SER A 10 -50.96 7.40 24.24
N VAL A 11 -49.66 7.19 24.50
CA VAL A 11 -48.62 7.27 23.45
C VAL A 11 -47.68 6.08 23.66
N ALA A 12 -47.90 5.05 22.85
CA ALA A 12 -46.91 4.03 22.55
C ALA A 12 -46.27 4.42 21.22
N LEU A 13 -44.93 4.46 21.17
CA LEU A 13 -44.20 4.45 19.91
C LEU A 13 -43.22 3.27 19.93
N ALA A 14 -43.56 2.28 19.13
CA ALA A 14 -42.71 1.15 18.79
C ALA A 14 -41.61 1.61 17.83
N MET A 15 -40.36 1.21 18.09
CA MET A 15 -39.33 1.18 17.04
C MET A 15 -39.18 -0.26 16.55
N GLN A 16 -39.70 -0.47 15.34
CA GLN A 16 -39.59 -1.69 14.57
C GLN A 16 -38.20 -1.80 13.95
N ALA A 17 -37.69 -3.03 13.96
CA ALA A 17 -36.62 -3.50 13.10
C ALA A 17 -37.02 -3.34 11.62
N LEU A 18 -36.18 -2.66 10.85
CA LEU A 18 -36.21 -2.69 9.39
C LEU A 18 -35.11 -3.62 8.89
N ALA A 19 -35.52 -4.85 8.61
CA ALA A 19 -34.88 -5.67 7.59
C ALA A 19 -35.30 -5.11 6.24
N SER A 20 -34.37 -4.55 5.45
CA SER A 20 -34.58 -4.31 4.03
C SER A 20 -33.81 -5.35 3.23
N ALA A 21 -34.57 -6.30 2.69
CA ALA A 21 -34.13 -7.24 1.67
C ALA A 21 -33.55 -6.47 0.46
N GLN A 22 -32.35 -6.87 0.05
CA GLN A 22 -31.78 -6.50 -1.25
C GLN A 22 -32.53 -7.27 -2.35
N THR A 23 -33.48 -6.61 -2.99
CA THR A 23 -33.97 -6.99 -4.32
C THR A 23 -33.11 -6.27 -5.36
N PRO A 24 -32.65 -6.95 -6.43
CA PRO A 24 -31.63 -6.44 -7.32
C PRO A 24 -32.17 -5.32 -8.21
N ALA A 25 -31.45 -4.20 -8.25
CA ALA A 25 -31.71 -3.15 -9.22
C ALA A 25 -31.51 -3.68 -10.66
N PRO A 26 -32.36 -3.28 -11.62
CA PRO A 26 -32.36 -3.82 -12.97
C PRO A 26 -31.08 -3.46 -13.72
N ALA A 27 -30.57 -4.42 -14.48
CA ALA A 27 -29.46 -4.28 -15.40
C ALA A 27 -29.69 -3.09 -16.35
N VAL A 28 -28.95 -2.00 -16.12
CA VAL A 28 -28.80 -0.93 -17.11
C VAL A 28 -28.02 -1.50 -18.28
N ARG A 29 -28.75 -1.86 -19.34
CA ARG A 29 -28.17 -2.14 -20.65
C ARG A 29 -27.33 -0.94 -21.05
N HIS A 30 -26.01 -1.13 -21.17
CA HIS A 30 -25.14 -0.16 -21.81
C HIS A 30 -25.62 0.10 -23.24
N SER A 31 -26.34 1.21 -23.40
CA SER A 31 -26.59 1.82 -24.69
C SER A 31 -25.24 2.27 -25.25
N LYS A 32 -24.74 1.55 -26.26
CA LYS A 32 -23.69 2.02 -27.15
C LYS A 32 -24.23 3.25 -27.88
N ASN A 33 -23.91 4.44 -27.39
CA ASN A 33 -23.70 5.66 -28.17
C ASN A 33 -23.37 6.83 -27.24
N THR A 34 -22.15 6.84 -26.70
CA THR A 34 -21.57 8.05 -26.13
C THR A 34 -20.83 8.78 -27.23
N LYS A 35 -21.35 9.94 -27.65
CA LYS A 35 -20.57 10.90 -28.46
C LYS A 35 -19.34 11.31 -27.63
N PRO A 36 -18.13 11.39 -28.21
CA PRO A 36 -16.96 11.88 -27.47
C PRO A 36 -17.22 13.31 -27.00
N GLN A 37 -17.03 13.57 -25.71
CA GLN A 37 -17.05 14.92 -25.15
C GLN A 37 -15.94 15.74 -25.83
N ALA A 38 -16.26 16.97 -26.25
CA ALA A 38 -15.38 17.82 -27.05
C ALA A 38 -14.03 18.18 -26.39
N GLY A 39 -13.83 17.90 -25.09
CA GLY A 39 -12.57 18.09 -24.35
C GLY A 39 -11.71 16.82 -24.15
N GLU A 40 -12.20 15.64 -24.52
CA GLU A 40 -11.52 14.37 -24.22
C GLU A 40 -10.28 14.15 -25.09
N ALA A 41 -10.31 14.56 -26.36
CA ALA A 41 -9.22 14.37 -27.29
C ALA A 41 -7.97 15.24 -26.99
N PRO A 42 -8.10 16.56 -26.69
CA PRO A 42 -6.95 17.37 -26.27
C PRO A 42 -6.31 16.88 -24.96
N ARG A 43 -7.12 16.44 -24.00
CA ARG A 43 -6.66 15.90 -22.71
C ARG A 43 -5.85 14.62 -22.89
N LYS A 44 -6.38 13.67 -23.66
CA LYS A 44 -5.67 12.43 -24.00
C LYS A 44 -4.34 12.73 -24.69
N LYS A 45 -4.32 13.68 -25.63
CA LYS A 45 -3.08 14.09 -26.30
C LYS A 45 -2.07 14.69 -25.32
N PHE A 46 -2.50 15.59 -24.43
CA PHE A 46 -1.64 16.16 -23.38
C PHE A 46 -0.98 15.05 -22.55
N VAL A 47 -1.78 14.10 -22.04
CA VAL A 47 -1.27 12.99 -21.21
C VAL A 47 -0.26 12.14 -21.99
N LEU A 48 -0.58 11.79 -23.25
CA LEU A 48 0.32 11.02 -24.11
C LEU A 48 1.66 11.74 -24.32
N ASP A 49 1.62 13.04 -24.67
CA ASP A 49 2.82 13.84 -24.95
C ASP A 49 3.70 13.98 -23.69
N VAL A 50 3.08 14.20 -22.52
CA VAL A 50 3.80 14.30 -21.25
C VAL A 50 4.43 12.97 -20.85
N VAL A 51 3.68 11.86 -20.94
CA VAL A 51 4.18 10.52 -20.60
C VAL A 51 5.35 10.13 -21.51
N GLN A 52 5.22 10.36 -22.83
CA GLN A 52 6.30 10.07 -23.78
C GLN A 52 7.56 10.89 -23.47
N THR A 53 7.40 12.17 -23.15
CA THR A 53 8.52 13.05 -22.82
C THR A 53 9.19 12.59 -21.51
N ALA A 54 8.40 12.29 -20.47
CA ALA A 54 8.91 11.84 -19.18
C ALA A 54 9.68 10.53 -19.28
N VAL A 55 9.14 9.53 -20.00
CA VAL A 55 9.80 8.22 -20.18
C VAL A 55 11.05 8.32 -21.07
N ALA A 56 11.15 9.34 -21.93
CA ALA A 56 12.34 9.57 -22.76
C ALA A 56 13.52 10.19 -22.00
N LEU A 57 13.29 10.77 -20.81
CA LEU A 57 14.37 11.29 -19.96
C LEU A 57 15.26 10.13 -19.47
N PRO A 58 16.57 10.36 -19.27
CA PRO A 58 17.45 9.34 -18.71
C PRO A 58 17.19 9.16 -17.20
N GLN A 59 17.06 7.93 -16.72
CA GLN A 59 17.06 7.59 -15.29
C GLN A 59 18.26 6.68 -15.00
N PRO A 60 19.36 7.20 -14.41
CA PRO A 60 20.55 6.40 -14.13
C PRO A 60 20.32 5.30 -13.08
N ASP A 61 19.44 5.57 -12.11
CA ASP A 61 19.05 4.61 -11.08
C ASP A 61 17.95 3.67 -11.61
N PRO A 62 18.17 2.34 -11.64
CA PRO A 62 17.14 1.37 -12.04
C PRO A 62 15.86 1.43 -11.19
N GLN A 63 15.94 1.81 -9.92
CA GLN A 63 14.76 1.99 -9.05
C GLN A 63 13.89 3.16 -9.53
N ASP A 64 14.51 4.29 -9.88
CA ASP A 64 13.81 5.44 -10.43
C ASP A 64 13.25 5.14 -11.83
N ARG A 65 14.00 4.43 -12.67
CA ARG A 65 13.50 3.98 -13.97
C ARG A 65 12.27 3.09 -13.81
N LEU A 66 12.30 2.16 -12.86
CA LEU A 66 11.17 1.27 -12.58
C LEU A 66 9.93 2.06 -12.10
N ARG A 67 10.10 3.06 -11.22
CA ARG A 67 9.03 3.97 -10.78
C ARG A 67 8.42 4.75 -11.94
N VAL A 68 9.26 5.34 -12.79
CA VAL A 68 8.82 6.09 -13.98
C VAL A 68 8.01 5.20 -14.91
N LEU A 69 8.49 3.99 -15.23
CA LEU A 69 7.77 3.05 -16.09
C LEU A 69 6.45 2.58 -15.47
N ASN A 70 6.43 2.31 -14.16
CA ASN A 70 5.23 1.92 -13.43
C ASN A 70 4.15 3.00 -13.47
N SER A 71 4.52 4.23 -13.10
CA SER A 71 3.61 5.38 -13.12
C SER A 71 3.14 5.69 -14.55
N ALA A 72 4.04 5.67 -15.53
CA ALA A 72 3.69 5.87 -16.94
C ALA A 72 2.71 4.82 -17.46
N ALA A 73 2.94 3.54 -17.16
CA ALA A 73 2.05 2.46 -17.56
C ALA A 73 0.65 2.63 -16.97
N ASN A 74 0.54 2.95 -15.68
CA ASN A 74 -0.74 3.16 -15.01
C ASN A 74 -1.50 4.37 -15.57
N VAL A 75 -0.82 5.49 -15.80
CA VAL A 75 -1.43 6.71 -16.36
C VAL A 75 -1.93 6.49 -17.79
N ILE A 76 -1.18 5.75 -18.60
CA ILE A 76 -1.47 5.62 -20.04
C ILE A 76 -2.33 4.41 -20.39
N SER A 77 -2.44 3.39 -19.52
CA SER A 77 -3.24 2.18 -19.75
C SER A 77 -4.66 2.44 -20.28
N PRO A 78 -5.45 3.39 -19.71
CA PRO A 78 -6.80 3.67 -20.23
C PRO A 78 -6.82 4.44 -21.57
N ILE A 79 -5.69 4.94 -22.05
CA ILE A 79 -5.57 5.77 -23.26
C ILE A 79 -4.89 5.01 -24.40
N ASP A 80 -3.73 4.41 -24.14
CA ASP A 80 -2.95 3.58 -25.08
C ASP A 80 -2.38 2.35 -24.35
N HIS A 81 -3.17 1.29 -24.29
CA HIS A 81 -2.80 0.05 -23.65
C HIS A 81 -1.57 -0.62 -24.28
N LYS A 82 -1.37 -0.47 -25.59
CA LYS A 82 -0.20 -1.05 -26.28
C LYS A 82 1.09 -0.36 -25.86
N MET A 83 1.03 0.95 -25.61
CA MET A 83 2.16 1.69 -25.03
C MET A 83 2.40 1.29 -23.57
N ALA A 84 1.34 1.18 -22.76
CA ALA A 84 1.44 0.71 -21.38
C ALA A 84 2.12 -0.67 -21.29
N GLN A 85 1.75 -1.61 -22.16
CA GLN A 85 2.37 -2.94 -22.24
C GLN A 85 3.87 -2.88 -22.59
N ARG A 86 4.30 -1.93 -23.43
CA ARG A 86 5.73 -1.74 -23.74
C ARG A 86 6.50 -1.28 -22.52
N PHE A 87 5.96 -0.33 -21.75
CA PHE A 87 6.57 0.11 -20.49
C PHE A 87 6.58 -1.01 -19.45
N ALA A 88 5.49 -1.79 -19.35
CA ALA A 88 5.42 -2.95 -18.48
C ALA A 88 6.48 -3.99 -18.82
N LYS A 89 6.68 -4.31 -20.10
CA LYS A 89 7.71 -5.26 -20.53
C LYS A 89 9.13 -4.82 -20.14
N GLU A 90 9.45 -3.53 -20.30
CA GLU A 90 10.73 -2.99 -19.86
C GLU A 90 10.85 -3.01 -18.33
N GLY A 91 9.80 -2.60 -17.63
CA GLY A 91 9.79 -2.54 -16.17
C GLY A 91 9.94 -3.92 -15.51
N ILE A 92 9.31 -4.98 -16.05
CA ILE A 92 9.50 -6.36 -15.55
C ILE A 92 10.96 -6.79 -15.67
N ARG A 93 11.63 -6.43 -16.78
CA ARG A 93 13.05 -6.75 -16.96
C ARG A 93 13.89 -6.11 -15.86
N ILE A 94 13.64 -4.84 -15.57
CA ILE A 94 14.35 -4.10 -14.50
C ILE A 94 14.01 -4.67 -13.13
N GLU A 95 12.74 -4.95 -12.86
CA GLU A 95 12.27 -5.57 -11.62
C GLU A 95 12.97 -6.92 -11.36
N ALA A 96 13.10 -7.76 -12.40
CA ALA A 96 13.84 -9.01 -12.33
C ALA A 96 15.34 -8.81 -12.09
N GLU A 97 15.97 -7.83 -12.74
CA GLU A 97 17.39 -7.48 -12.53
C GLU A 97 17.65 -7.00 -11.10
N LEU A 98 16.79 -6.15 -10.55
CA LEU A 98 16.86 -5.68 -9.17
C LEU A 98 16.79 -6.86 -8.19
N VAL A 99 15.77 -7.72 -8.33
CA VAL A 99 15.62 -8.91 -7.49
C VAL A 99 16.83 -9.83 -7.58
N ASN A 100 17.32 -10.10 -8.80
CA ASN A 100 18.50 -10.95 -9.01
C ASN A 100 19.79 -10.35 -8.44
N SER A 101 19.87 -9.02 -8.33
CA SER A 101 20.97 -8.32 -7.66
C SER A 101 20.83 -8.24 -6.13
N GLY A 102 19.77 -8.83 -5.56
CA GLY A 102 19.50 -8.82 -4.12
C GLY A 102 18.80 -7.55 -3.62
N GLN A 103 18.28 -6.72 -4.52
CA GLN A 103 17.52 -5.52 -4.17
C GLN A 103 16.02 -5.79 -4.17
N THR A 104 15.30 -5.20 -3.21
CA THR A 104 13.84 -5.14 -3.23
C THR A 104 13.40 -4.03 -4.21
N PRO A 105 12.57 -4.33 -5.21
CA PRO A 105 12.02 -3.31 -6.10
C PRO A 105 11.16 -2.29 -5.33
N ALA A 106 11.34 -1.00 -5.58
CA ALA A 106 10.56 0.05 -4.92
C ALA A 106 9.07 0.04 -5.31
N VAL A 107 8.76 -0.46 -6.50
CA VAL A 107 7.40 -0.68 -7.00
C VAL A 107 7.39 -2.00 -7.78
N SER A 108 6.21 -2.57 -8.00
CA SER A 108 6.07 -3.78 -8.80
C SER A 108 5.27 -3.52 -10.08
N MET A 109 5.85 -3.83 -11.24
CA MET A 109 5.10 -3.86 -12.50
C MET A 109 4.04 -4.95 -12.49
N LEU A 110 4.32 -6.08 -11.86
CA LEU A 110 3.41 -7.23 -11.80
C LEU A 110 2.12 -6.92 -11.04
N ALA A 111 2.13 -5.92 -10.15
CA ALA A 111 0.94 -5.43 -9.45
C ALA A 111 0.08 -4.45 -10.26
N THR A 112 0.47 -4.08 -11.49
CA THR A 112 -0.28 -3.09 -12.29
C THR A 112 -1.47 -3.66 -13.07
N GLY A 113 -1.55 -4.98 -13.23
CA GLY A 113 -2.52 -5.63 -14.12
C GLY A 113 -2.29 -5.40 -15.62
N ILE A 114 -1.19 -4.70 -16.00
CA ILE A 114 -0.85 -4.40 -17.41
C ILE A 114 0.09 -5.47 -18.00
N VAL A 115 0.77 -6.21 -17.13
CA VAL A 115 1.70 -7.29 -17.49
C VAL A 115 0.97 -8.46 -18.12
N ASP A 116 1.54 -9.05 -19.17
CA ASP A 116 1.04 -10.28 -19.74
C ASP A 116 1.28 -11.48 -18.80
N CYS A 117 0.26 -12.28 -18.57
CA CYS A 117 0.33 -13.41 -17.64
C CYS A 117 1.43 -14.45 -17.93
N PRO A 118 1.81 -14.72 -19.20
CA PRO A 118 2.99 -15.52 -19.49
C PRO A 118 4.29 -14.93 -18.93
N ALA A 119 4.50 -13.62 -19.02
CA ALA A 119 5.66 -12.95 -18.43
C ALA A 119 5.62 -12.97 -16.90
N ALA A 120 4.44 -12.82 -16.29
CA ALA A 120 4.26 -12.94 -14.84
C ALA A 120 4.60 -14.35 -14.33
N ALA A 121 4.18 -15.40 -15.05
CA ALA A 121 4.56 -16.77 -14.76
C ALA A 121 6.07 -16.99 -14.92
N GLN A 122 6.65 -16.51 -16.02
CA GLN A 122 8.09 -16.59 -16.26
C GLN A 122 8.91 -15.90 -15.15
N PHE A 123 8.46 -14.73 -14.67
CA PHE A 123 9.08 -14.06 -13.54
C PHE A 123 9.11 -14.98 -12.31
N ALA A 124 7.96 -15.53 -11.92
CA ALA A 124 7.85 -16.44 -10.76
C ALA A 124 8.70 -17.72 -10.92
N GLU A 125 8.84 -18.24 -12.15
CA GLU A 125 9.72 -19.37 -12.45
C GLU A 125 11.21 -19.02 -12.31
N SER A 126 11.59 -17.84 -12.79
CA SER A 126 12.99 -17.43 -12.97
C SER A 126 13.69 -16.97 -11.70
N ILE A 127 12.96 -16.44 -10.71
CA ILE A 127 13.57 -15.94 -9.47
C ILE A 127 14.27 -17.07 -8.68
N SER A 128 15.37 -16.75 -8.00
CA SER A 128 16.01 -17.70 -7.08
C SER A 128 15.14 -17.92 -5.83
N PRO A 129 15.07 -19.13 -5.26
CA PRO A 129 14.46 -19.34 -3.93
C PRO A 129 15.05 -18.42 -2.85
N THR A 130 16.32 -18.03 -2.97
CA THR A 130 16.98 -17.10 -2.03
C THR A 130 16.53 -15.65 -2.18
N ALA A 131 15.89 -15.29 -3.29
CA ALA A 131 15.47 -13.94 -3.60
C ALA A 131 13.96 -13.71 -3.37
N VAL A 132 13.23 -14.70 -2.83
CA VAL A 132 11.77 -14.61 -2.66
C VAL A 132 11.34 -13.50 -1.70
N VAL A 133 12.18 -13.14 -0.73
CA VAL A 133 11.89 -12.05 0.20
C VAL A 133 11.95 -10.70 -0.53
N GLN A 134 12.99 -10.49 -1.34
CA GLN A 134 13.11 -9.28 -2.19
C GLN A 134 12.02 -9.23 -3.26
N ALA A 135 11.65 -10.38 -3.81
CA ALA A 135 10.61 -10.51 -4.84
C ALA A 135 9.18 -10.59 -4.27
N GLU A 136 8.99 -10.47 -2.96
CA GLU A 136 7.72 -10.82 -2.33
C GLU A 136 6.55 -10.01 -2.89
N GLN A 137 6.71 -8.68 -3.00
CA GLN A 137 5.69 -7.80 -3.58
C GLN A 137 5.39 -8.14 -5.05
N SER A 138 6.44 -8.47 -5.81
CA SER A 138 6.36 -8.88 -7.20
C SER A 138 5.58 -10.18 -7.38
N LEU A 139 5.83 -11.16 -6.50
CA LEU A 139 5.10 -12.43 -6.49
C LEU A 139 3.64 -12.24 -6.11
N ILE A 140 3.34 -11.40 -5.11
CA ILE A 140 1.97 -11.06 -4.74
C ILE A 140 1.22 -10.44 -5.93
N GLY A 141 1.86 -9.50 -6.64
CA GLY A 141 1.30 -8.91 -7.86
C GLY A 141 1.01 -9.97 -8.93
N ALA A 142 1.99 -10.82 -9.23
CA ALA A 142 1.85 -11.87 -10.23
C ALA A 142 0.71 -12.85 -9.90
N ILE A 143 0.61 -13.30 -8.65
CA ILE A 143 -0.45 -14.20 -8.18
C ILE A 143 -1.82 -13.51 -8.22
N SER A 144 -1.87 -12.22 -7.92
CA SER A 144 -3.13 -11.49 -7.80
C SER A 144 -3.73 -11.15 -9.16
N GLU A 145 -2.90 -10.69 -10.08
CA GLU A 145 -3.31 -10.24 -11.42
C GLU A 145 -3.38 -11.40 -12.42
N CYS A 146 -2.51 -12.42 -12.28
CA CYS A 146 -2.42 -13.56 -13.20
C CYS A 146 -2.47 -14.92 -12.48
N PRO A 147 -3.56 -15.21 -11.72
CA PRO A 147 -3.62 -16.40 -10.87
C PRO A 147 -3.61 -17.74 -11.63
N LYS A 148 -4.05 -17.78 -12.90
CA LYS A 148 -4.10 -19.05 -13.64
C LYS A 148 -2.70 -19.52 -14.05
N GLU A 149 -1.85 -18.58 -14.45
CA GLU A 149 -0.52 -18.84 -14.97
C GLU A 149 0.56 -18.78 -13.88
N ALA A 150 0.48 -17.80 -12.96
CA ALA A 150 1.55 -17.54 -12.00
C ALA A 150 1.46 -18.35 -10.69
N LEU A 151 0.28 -18.88 -10.34
CA LEU A 151 0.05 -19.53 -9.04
C LEU A 151 0.97 -20.75 -8.81
N VAL A 152 1.02 -21.68 -9.76
CA VAL A 152 1.82 -22.92 -9.62
C VAL A 152 3.33 -22.62 -9.59
N PRO A 153 3.90 -21.79 -10.49
CA PRO A 153 5.27 -21.35 -10.38
C PRO A 153 5.63 -20.69 -9.04
N ALA A 154 4.81 -19.74 -8.60
CA ALA A 154 5.04 -19.02 -7.35
C ALA A 154 4.95 -19.96 -6.14
N GLN A 155 3.97 -20.88 -6.14
CA GLN A 155 3.84 -21.92 -5.12
C GLN A 155 5.10 -22.77 -5.02
N ARG A 156 5.58 -23.35 -6.12
CA ARG A 156 6.80 -24.17 -6.12
C ARG A 156 8.01 -23.39 -5.59
N LYS A 157 8.11 -22.11 -5.94
CA LYS A 157 9.23 -21.27 -5.53
C LYS A 157 9.19 -20.96 -4.03
N LEU A 158 8.04 -20.53 -3.53
CA LEU A 158 7.83 -20.19 -2.13
C LEU A 158 7.94 -21.43 -1.23
N GLU A 159 7.47 -22.60 -1.68
CA GLU A 159 7.71 -23.88 -1.00
C GLU A 159 9.21 -24.21 -0.93
N THR A 160 9.94 -24.05 -2.04
CA THR A 160 11.39 -24.32 -2.07
C THR A 160 12.14 -23.41 -1.12
N ALA A 161 11.80 -22.12 -1.10
CA ALA A 161 12.38 -21.17 -0.16
C ALA A 161 12.05 -21.52 1.30
N LEU A 162 10.79 -21.87 1.57
CA LEU A 162 10.36 -22.31 2.90
C LEU A 162 11.07 -23.59 3.34
N ASN A 163 11.35 -24.52 2.43
CA ASN A 163 12.15 -25.71 2.70
C ASN A 163 13.61 -25.38 3.05
N GLN A 164 14.11 -24.23 2.59
CA GLN A 164 15.45 -23.71 2.90
C GLN A 164 15.45 -22.80 4.14
N GLY A 165 14.32 -22.64 4.84
CA GLY A 165 14.18 -21.76 6.00
C GLY A 165 14.03 -20.28 5.66
N ILE A 166 13.77 -19.94 4.40
CA ILE A 166 13.52 -18.57 3.96
C ILE A 166 12.01 -18.32 3.96
N VAL A 167 11.58 -17.35 4.76
CA VAL A 167 10.15 -17.05 4.96
C VAL A 167 9.79 -15.74 4.28
N ALA A 168 8.91 -15.81 3.29
CA ALA A 168 8.22 -14.67 2.67
C ALA A 168 6.74 -14.72 3.09
N PRO A 169 6.38 -14.15 4.26
CA PRO A 169 5.10 -14.42 4.92
C PRO A 169 3.90 -13.90 4.12
N ARG A 170 3.99 -12.69 3.55
CA ARG A 170 2.90 -12.09 2.77
C ARG A 170 2.71 -12.81 1.45
N GLY A 171 3.80 -13.23 0.81
CA GLY A 171 3.76 -14.05 -0.41
C GLY A 171 3.10 -15.41 -0.15
N LEU A 172 3.44 -16.07 0.97
CA LEU A 172 2.81 -17.33 1.39
C LEU A 172 1.32 -17.16 1.70
N LEU A 173 0.95 -16.10 2.41
CA LEU A 173 -0.45 -15.79 2.70
C LEU A 173 -1.27 -15.59 1.41
N ALA A 174 -0.76 -14.79 0.48
CA ALA A 174 -1.42 -14.56 -0.81
C ALA A 174 -1.65 -15.87 -1.59
N LEU A 175 -0.68 -16.79 -1.57
CA LEU A 175 -0.88 -18.14 -2.14
C LEU A 175 -1.94 -18.94 -1.40
N MET A 176 -1.91 -18.97 -0.06
CA MET A 176 -2.87 -19.73 0.75
C MET A 176 -4.30 -19.26 0.53
N GLU A 177 -4.52 -17.95 0.39
CA GLU A 177 -5.84 -17.40 0.07
C GLU A 177 -6.32 -17.82 -1.31
N ARG A 178 -5.43 -17.92 -2.31
CA ARG A 178 -5.78 -18.32 -3.68
C ARG A 178 -5.97 -19.83 -3.85
N VAL A 179 -5.15 -20.64 -3.20
CA VAL A 179 -5.30 -22.11 -3.18
C VAL A 179 -6.49 -22.52 -2.30
N GLY A 180 -6.80 -21.71 -1.29
CA GLY A 180 -7.82 -21.94 -0.28
C GLY A 180 -7.20 -22.25 1.07
N ALA A 181 -7.54 -21.46 2.09
CA ALA A 181 -6.94 -21.54 3.43
C ALA A 181 -7.11 -22.92 4.09
N LYS A 182 -8.21 -23.62 3.79
CA LYS A 182 -8.52 -24.97 4.31
C LYS A 182 -7.83 -26.11 3.54
N SER A 183 -7.12 -25.82 2.45
CA SER A 183 -6.45 -26.87 1.69
C SER A 183 -5.36 -27.54 2.53
N ALA A 184 -5.13 -28.83 2.29
CA ALA A 184 -4.07 -29.57 2.98
C ALA A 184 -2.69 -28.91 2.79
N TRP A 185 -2.46 -28.33 1.61
CA TRP A 185 -1.26 -27.58 1.32
C TRP A 185 -1.15 -26.33 2.20
N SER A 186 -2.17 -25.48 2.23
CA SER A 186 -2.16 -24.23 2.99
C SER A 186 -1.92 -24.49 4.48
N GLN A 187 -2.58 -25.50 5.04
CA GLN A 187 -2.39 -25.89 6.43
C GLN A 187 -0.95 -26.34 6.73
N SER A 188 -0.37 -27.19 5.88
CA SER A 188 1.00 -27.68 6.05
C SER A 188 2.04 -26.57 5.86
N ALA A 189 1.86 -25.71 4.85
CA ALA A 189 2.74 -24.58 4.60
C ALA A 189 2.69 -23.56 5.74
N PHE A 190 1.50 -23.29 6.29
CA PHE A 190 1.33 -22.40 7.43
C PHE A 190 2.04 -22.94 8.68
N GLU A 191 1.84 -24.22 9.01
CA GLU A 191 2.53 -24.87 10.13
C GLU A 191 4.05 -24.83 9.95
N LYS A 192 4.53 -25.12 8.74
CA LYS A 192 5.96 -25.11 8.42
C LYS A 192 6.55 -23.70 8.52
N MET A 193 5.83 -22.67 8.08
CA MET A 193 6.26 -21.29 8.19
C MET A 193 6.51 -20.89 9.65
N PHE A 194 5.54 -21.14 10.54
CA PHE A 194 5.71 -20.84 11.96
C PHE A 194 6.77 -21.70 12.66
N SER A 195 7.05 -22.89 12.12
CA SER A 195 8.17 -23.73 12.56
C SER A 195 9.53 -23.26 12.04
N SER A 196 9.53 -22.40 11.01
CA SER A 196 10.72 -21.88 10.34
C SER A 196 10.93 -20.38 10.62
N LEU A 197 10.28 -19.83 11.66
CA LEU A 197 10.50 -18.44 12.06
C LEU A 197 12.01 -18.20 12.33
N PRO A 198 12.53 -17.01 12.00
CA PRO A 198 13.95 -16.71 12.16
C PRO A 198 14.44 -17.00 13.58
N ALA A 199 15.56 -17.73 13.68
CA ALA A 199 16.14 -18.09 14.97
C ALA A 199 16.63 -16.85 15.73
N ASP A 200 17.21 -15.88 15.00
CA ASP A 200 17.52 -14.55 15.50
C ASP A 200 16.27 -13.67 15.44
N ALA A 201 15.43 -13.77 16.46
CA ALA A 201 14.19 -13.01 16.54
C ALA A 201 14.46 -11.50 16.57
N ALA A 202 15.54 -11.05 17.21
CA ALA A 202 15.85 -9.63 17.36
C ALA A 202 16.14 -8.96 15.99
N ALA A 203 16.84 -9.66 15.10
CA ALA A 203 17.07 -9.19 13.73
C ALA A 203 15.80 -9.07 12.87
N SER A 204 14.68 -9.65 13.31
CA SER A 204 13.39 -9.64 12.60
C SER A 204 12.26 -9.04 13.45
N ALA A 205 12.59 -8.23 14.46
CA ALA A 205 11.60 -7.64 15.36
C ALA A 205 10.55 -6.79 14.64
N SER A 206 10.94 -6.07 13.58
CA SER A 206 10.04 -5.25 12.75
C SER A 206 8.97 -6.07 12.03
N GLU A 207 9.20 -7.36 11.80
CA GLU A 207 8.25 -8.26 11.14
C GLU A 207 7.25 -8.90 12.11
N ALA A 208 7.43 -8.71 13.42
CA ALA A 208 6.56 -9.32 14.43
C ALA A 208 5.07 -8.98 14.24
N PRO A 209 4.66 -7.73 13.94
CA PRO A 209 3.27 -7.41 13.65
C PRO A 209 2.75 -8.12 12.40
N ASN A 210 3.58 -8.29 11.36
CA ASN A 210 3.20 -8.98 10.13
C ASN A 210 2.93 -10.47 10.37
N TYR A 211 3.77 -11.14 11.17
CA TYR A 211 3.54 -12.53 11.56
C TYR A 211 2.26 -12.69 12.41
N ALA A 212 2.01 -11.77 13.33
CA ALA A 212 0.81 -11.77 14.16
C ALA A 212 -0.47 -11.54 13.34
N ALA A 213 -0.47 -10.56 12.43
CA ALA A 213 -1.59 -10.29 11.52
C ALA A 213 -1.86 -11.49 10.59
N MET A 214 -0.81 -12.14 10.09
CA MET A 214 -0.97 -13.35 9.29
C MET A 214 -1.57 -14.50 10.11
N TYR A 215 -1.12 -14.68 11.35
CA TYR A 215 -1.72 -15.67 12.25
C TYR A 215 -3.20 -15.35 12.49
N GLU A 216 -3.52 -14.10 12.82
CA GLU A 216 -4.89 -13.65 13.05
C GLU A 216 -5.81 -13.94 11.86
N ARG A 217 -5.34 -13.64 10.65
CA ARG A 217 -6.09 -13.82 9.41
C ARG A 217 -6.38 -15.29 9.10
N MET A 218 -5.42 -16.18 9.37
CA MET A 218 -5.49 -17.58 8.98
C MET A 218 -6.06 -18.48 10.06
N ALA A 219 -5.78 -18.21 11.34
CA ALA A 219 -6.13 -19.08 12.46
C ALA A 219 -7.59 -19.56 12.45
N PRO A 220 -8.61 -18.72 12.18
CA PRO A 220 -10.01 -19.15 12.13
C PRO A 220 -10.32 -20.19 11.03
N GLU A 221 -9.49 -20.26 9.99
CA GLU A 221 -9.67 -21.16 8.85
C GLU A 221 -8.86 -22.47 8.99
N LEU A 222 -7.98 -22.57 9.99
CA LEU A 222 -7.10 -23.73 10.18
C LEU A 222 -7.77 -24.84 10.98
N ASN A 223 -7.20 -26.05 10.88
CA ASN A 223 -7.51 -27.10 11.84
C ASN A 223 -7.13 -26.61 13.26
N PRO A 224 -7.98 -26.85 14.29
CA PRO A 224 -7.74 -26.35 15.64
C PRO A 224 -6.38 -26.74 16.23
N ASP A 225 -5.89 -27.94 15.93
CA ASP A 225 -4.58 -28.40 16.39
C ASP A 225 -3.42 -27.62 15.76
N ILE A 226 -3.56 -27.23 14.49
CA ILE A 226 -2.57 -26.41 13.78
C ILE A 226 -2.62 -24.98 14.30
N ALA A 227 -3.82 -24.40 14.44
CA ALA A 227 -3.97 -23.07 15.06
C ALA A 227 -3.33 -23.05 16.45
N LYS A 228 -3.60 -24.07 17.27
CA LYS A 228 -2.99 -24.23 18.59
C LYS A 228 -1.47 -24.34 18.53
N SER A 229 -0.92 -25.22 17.70
CA SER A 229 0.52 -25.47 17.66
C SER A 229 1.29 -24.25 17.14
N THR A 230 0.77 -23.55 16.13
CA THR A 230 1.37 -22.36 15.54
C THR A 230 1.23 -21.13 16.43
N GLY A 231 0.09 -20.96 17.11
CA GLY A 231 -0.10 -19.90 18.10
C GLY A 231 0.90 -20.00 19.25
N LEU A 232 1.16 -21.21 19.75
CA LEU A 232 2.21 -21.45 20.74
C LEU A 232 3.61 -21.11 20.20
N LYS A 233 3.96 -21.59 19.00
CA LYS A 233 5.27 -21.29 18.37
C LYS A 233 5.48 -19.79 18.18
N LEU A 234 4.45 -19.07 17.74
CA LEU A 234 4.50 -17.62 17.57
C LEU A 234 4.69 -16.91 18.91
N LEU A 235 3.92 -17.26 19.95
CA LEU A 235 4.09 -16.67 21.29
C LEU A 235 5.50 -16.91 21.86
N ILE A 236 6.05 -18.12 21.69
CA ILE A 236 7.42 -18.44 22.10
C ILE A 236 8.42 -17.56 21.35
N TRP A 237 8.24 -17.39 20.04
CA TRP A 237 9.12 -16.55 19.23
C TRP A 237 9.03 -15.07 19.63
N LEU A 238 7.81 -14.54 19.83
CA LEU A 238 7.57 -13.18 20.32
C LEU A 238 8.15 -12.95 21.72
N GLY A 239 8.19 -13.99 22.56
CA GLY A 239 8.82 -13.96 23.88
C GLY A 239 10.33 -13.76 23.85
N LYS A 240 11.00 -14.02 22.71
CA LYS A 240 12.45 -13.80 22.53
C LYS A 240 12.80 -12.37 22.11
N LEU A 241 11.82 -11.59 21.67
CA LEU A 241 12.04 -10.23 21.20
C LEU A 241 12.33 -9.29 22.38
N PRO A 242 13.19 -8.27 22.22
CA PRO A 242 13.30 -7.18 23.18
C PRO A 242 11.97 -6.47 23.39
N ASP A 243 11.76 -5.89 24.58
CA ASP A 243 10.58 -5.07 24.86
C ASP A 243 10.51 -3.90 23.87
N SER A 244 9.39 -3.82 23.14
CA SER A 244 9.14 -2.87 22.07
C SER A 244 7.64 -2.77 21.80
N GLY A 245 7.19 -1.68 21.17
CA GLY A 245 5.78 -1.51 20.81
C GLY A 245 5.30 -2.56 19.82
N GLU A 246 6.15 -2.91 18.85
CA GLU A 246 5.93 -3.95 17.84
C GLU A 246 5.71 -5.31 18.49
N ARG A 247 6.56 -5.68 19.46
CA ARG A 247 6.40 -6.91 20.24
C ARG A 247 5.08 -6.93 21.00
N THR A 248 4.74 -5.85 21.72
CA THR A 248 3.50 -5.78 22.50
C THR A 248 2.27 -5.89 21.61
N VAL A 249 2.22 -5.17 20.49
CA VAL A 249 1.12 -5.27 19.53
C VAL A 249 1.00 -6.68 18.96
N ALA A 250 2.11 -7.28 18.54
CA ALA A 250 2.12 -8.65 18.02
C ALA A 250 1.63 -9.68 19.05
N ILE A 251 2.02 -9.55 20.33
CA ILE A 251 1.56 -10.42 21.42
C ILE A 251 0.05 -10.26 21.65
N ASN A 252 -0.46 -9.02 21.62
CA ASN A 252 -1.90 -8.74 21.79
C ASN A 252 -2.71 -9.40 20.68
N ILE A 253 -2.38 -9.13 19.42
CA ILE A 253 -3.06 -9.70 18.25
C ILE A 253 -3.03 -11.23 18.29
N THR A 254 -1.85 -11.81 18.56
CA THR A 254 -1.68 -13.27 18.62
C THR A 254 -2.51 -13.88 19.73
N THR A 255 -2.48 -13.29 20.93
CA THR A 255 -3.20 -13.79 22.10
C THR A 255 -4.71 -13.74 21.89
N ASP A 256 -5.22 -12.61 21.40
CA ASP A 256 -6.65 -12.43 21.17
C ASP A 256 -7.16 -13.39 20.08
N SER A 257 -6.46 -13.47 18.96
CA SER A 257 -6.82 -14.39 17.88
C SER A 257 -6.72 -15.85 18.31
N PHE A 258 -5.68 -16.23 19.05
CA PHE A 258 -5.49 -17.59 19.54
C PHE A 258 -6.65 -17.98 20.47
N LYS A 259 -6.94 -17.14 21.47
CA LYS A 259 -8.06 -17.33 22.38
C LYS A 259 -9.42 -17.41 21.67
N HIS A 260 -9.64 -16.57 20.66
CA HIS A 260 -10.87 -16.59 19.87
C HIS A 260 -11.00 -17.88 19.05
N THR A 261 -9.91 -18.32 18.41
CA THR A 261 -9.90 -19.46 17.49
C THR A 261 -10.06 -20.80 18.19
N VAL A 262 -9.29 -21.07 19.25
CA VAL A 262 -9.34 -22.37 19.94
C VAL A 262 -10.32 -22.39 21.12
N GLY A 263 -10.80 -21.22 21.54
CA GLY A 263 -11.64 -21.04 22.71
C GLY A 263 -10.86 -20.96 24.02
N GLN A 264 -11.45 -20.28 25.02
CA GLN A 264 -10.80 -19.95 26.30
C GLN A 264 -10.16 -21.16 26.99
N LYS A 265 -10.90 -22.27 27.08
CA LYS A 265 -10.45 -23.47 27.79
C LYS A 265 -9.23 -24.10 27.11
N ALA A 266 -9.28 -24.30 25.80
CA ALA A 266 -8.19 -24.91 25.06
C ALA A 266 -6.96 -24.01 25.02
N TYR A 267 -7.17 -22.68 25.02
CA TYR A 267 -6.10 -21.69 25.12
C TYR A 267 -5.38 -21.78 26.47
N GLU A 268 -6.12 -21.80 27.59
CA GLU A 268 -5.52 -21.95 28.93
C GLU A 268 -4.76 -23.28 29.08
N GLU A 269 -5.33 -24.38 28.59
CA GLU A 269 -4.68 -25.69 28.57
C GLU A 269 -3.40 -25.70 27.71
N ALA A 270 -3.43 -25.03 26.55
CA ALA A 270 -2.26 -24.87 25.68
C ALA A 270 -1.13 -24.13 26.39
N LEU A 271 -1.43 -23.00 27.03
CA LEU A 271 -0.43 -22.22 27.77
C LEU A 271 0.06 -22.92 29.03
N ALA A 272 -0.79 -23.71 29.70
CA ALA A 272 -0.35 -24.51 30.84
C ALA A 272 0.73 -25.54 30.45
N SER A 273 0.72 -26.00 29.20
CA SER A 273 1.70 -26.95 28.67
C SER A 273 3.02 -26.33 28.19
N ASP A 274 3.09 -25.00 28.04
CA ASP A 274 4.29 -24.30 27.56
C ASP A 274 4.59 -23.03 28.37
N VAL A 275 5.62 -23.11 29.23
CA VAL A 275 5.98 -22.03 30.15
C VAL A 275 6.43 -20.76 29.42
N MET A 276 7.13 -20.90 28.28
CA MET A 276 7.64 -19.77 27.51
C MET A 276 6.50 -19.05 26.79
N ALA A 277 5.61 -19.81 26.15
CA ALA A 277 4.40 -19.25 25.52
C ALA A 277 3.52 -18.53 26.54
N ARG A 278 3.35 -19.12 27.74
CA ARG A 278 2.60 -18.52 28.84
C ARG A 278 3.22 -17.21 29.33
N GLN A 279 4.55 -17.18 29.46
CA GLN A 279 5.25 -15.96 29.88
C GLN A 279 5.06 -14.84 28.85
N ALA A 280 5.14 -15.14 27.55
CA ALA A 280 4.88 -14.18 26.50
C ALA A 280 3.41 -13.71 26.50
N ALA A 281 2.45 -14.64 26.61
CA ALA A 281 1.02 -14.32 26.66
C ALA A 281 0.63 -13.45 27.86
N ASN A 282 1.30 -13.61 29.01
CA ASN A 282 1.05 -12.77 30.19
C ASN A 282 1.44 -11.30 30.00
N LEU A 283 2.20 -10.98 28.95
CA LEU A 283 2.54 -9.59 28.57
C LEU A 283 1.46 -8.96 27.68
N ALA A 284 0.46 -9.75 27.25
CA ALA A 284 -0.70 -9.24 26.53
C ALA A 284 -1.51 -8.29 27.42
N GLY A 285 -2.13 -7.27 26.81
CA GLY A 285 -2.83 -6.19 27.50
C GLY A 285 -1.95 -5.00 27.89
N GLY A 286 -0.64 -5.04 27.59
CA GLY A 286 0.22 -3.87 27.64
C GLY A 286 -0.14 -2.84 26.57
N GLN A 287 0.03 -1.55 26.87
CA GLN A 287 -0.06 -0.49 25.87
C GLN A 287 1.20 -0.51 25.01
N GLY A 288 1.12 -1.09 23.83
CA GLY A 288 2.16 -1.01 22.80
C GLY A 288 1.79 0.05 21.78
N GLN A 289 2.67 1.02 21.53
CA GLN A 289 2.59 1.90 20.37
C GLN A 289 3.70 1.50 19.41
N ILE A 290 3.34 1.07 18.21
CA ILE A 290 4.30 0.90 17.12
C ILE A 290 4.83 2.30 16.80
N SER A 291 6.16 2.45 16.83
CA SER A 291 6.79 3.70 16.44
C SER A 291 6.68 3.79 14.93
N HIS A 292 5.69 4.52 14.44
CA HIS A 292 5.63 4.85 13.03
C HIS A 292 6.73 5.88 12.79
N PRO A 293 7.51 5.79 11.69
CA PRO A 293 8.26 6.95 11.22
C PRO A 293 7.29 8.13 11.22
N GLU A 294 7.67 9.28 11.78
CA GLU A 294 6.80 10.46 11.74
C GLU A 294 6.48 10.74 10.28
N GLU A 295 5.28 10.36 9.84
CA GLU A 295 4.75 10.83 8.57
C GLU A 295 4.53 12.33 8.76
N GLU A 296 5.46 13.11 8.20
CA GLU A 296 5.30 14.55 8.04
C GLU A 296 4.01 14.79 7.26
N SER A 297 2.93 15.01 8.02
CA SER A 297 1.58 15.19 7.53
C SER A 297 1.25 16.67 7.55
N VAL A 298 0.75 17.16 6.42
CA VAL A 298 0.34 18.55 6.23
C VAL A 298 -1.17 18.58 6.02
N SER A 299 -1.85 19.47 6.76
CA SER A 299 -3.29 19.60 6.67
C SER A 299 -3.69 20.64 5.62
N VAL A 300 -4.26 20.18 4.51
CA VAL A 300 -4.86 21.08 3.50
C VAL A 300 -6.01 21.90 4.10
N LEU A 301 -6.76 21.33 5.06
CA LEU A 301 -7.83 22.05 5.74
C LEU A 301 -7.31 23.21 6.59
N GLU A 302 -6.14 23.04 7.20
CA GLU A 302 -5.47 24.12 7.94
C GLU A 302 -4.99 25.20 6.98
N ALA A 303 -4.39 24.82 5.85
CA ALA A 303 -4.01 25.76 4.78
C ALA A 303 -5.22 26.55 4.26
N MET A 304 -6.36 25.89 4.06
CA MET A 304 -7.63 26.52 3.66
C MET A 304 -8.20 27.49 4.70
N ASN A 305 -7.94 27.26 6.00
CA ASN A 305 -8.37 28.19 7.06
C ASN A 305 -7.45 29.42 7.19
N ASN A 306 -6.22 29.33 6.67
CA ASN A 306 -5.21 30.39 6.73
C ASN A 306 -5.13 31.21 5.44
N THR A 307 -6.04 31.01 4.50
CA THR A 307 -6.04 31.71 3.22
C THR A 307 -6.15 33.23 3.40
N GLY A 308 -5.37 33.97 2.63
CA GLY A 308 -5.26 35.44 2.74
C GLY A 308 -4.18 35.96 3.69
N THR A 309 -3.48 35.09 4.42
CA THR A 309 -2.28 35.46 5.20
C THR A 309 -1.00 35.02 4.46
N ASP A 310 0.04 35.86 4.43
CA ASP A 310 1.33 35.53 3.78
C ASP A 310 2.18 34.65 4.71
N GLN A 311 2.28 33.36 4.38
CA GLN A 311 3.02 32.34 5.15
C GLN A 311 4.49 32.20 4.71
N THR A 312 4.97 33.01 3.76
CA THR A 312 6.30 32.85 3.14
C THR A 312 7.44 32.78 4.18
N GLU A 313 7.38 33.60 5.22
CA GLU A 313 8.44 33.66 6.24
C GLU A 313 8.42 32.47 7.19
N ALA A 314 7.24 31.90 7.46
CA ALA A 314 7.11 30.67 8.24
C ALA A 314 7.68 29.48 7.47
N LEU A 315 7.34 29.36 6.19
CA LEU A 315 7.82 28.29 5.30
C LEU A 315 9.35 28.23 5.21
N ARG A 316 10.03 29.39 5.14
CA ARG A 316 11.51 29.44 5.06
C ARG A 316 12.23 28.80 6.25
N LYS A 317 11.58 28.75 7.41
CA LYS A 317 12.16 28.20 8.65
C LYS A 317 11.93 26.69 8.80
N MET A 318 11.10 26.10 7.95
CA MET A 318 10.78 24.67 7.98
C MET A 318 11.87 23.83 7.30
N PRO A 319 12.04 22.55 7.70
CA PRO A 319 12.82 21.56 6.93
C PRO A 319 12.30 21.43 5.49
N ALA A 320 13.16 21.00 4.55
CA ALA A 320 12.85 21.01 3.12
C ALA A 320 11.58 20.21 2.75
N THR A 321 11.37 19.05 3.36
CA THR A 321 10.21 18.18 3.14
C THR A 321 8.90 18.82 3.59
N LEU A 322 8.84 19.25 4.86
CA LEU A 322 7.71 20.00 5.40
C LEU A 322 7.46 21.29 4.62
N ARG A 323 8.54 22.03 4.29
CA ARG A 323 8.45 23.25 3.49
C ARG A 323 7.79 22.97 2.14
N ALA A 324 8.21 21.93 1.43
CA ALA A 324 7.66 21.56 0.14
C ALA A 324 6.16 21.25 0.24
N LYS A 325 5.78 20.40 1.19
CA LYS A 325 4.38 19.98 1.39
C LYS A 325 3.48 21.11 1.86
N THR A 326 3.89 21.87 2.88
CA THR A 326 3.11 23.00 3.41
C THR A 326 2.97 24.10 2.37
N ALA A 327 4.03 24.45 1.65
CA ALA A 327 3.94 25.42 0.56
C ALA A 327 3.03 24.92 -0.58
N ALA A 328 3.04 23.62 -0.91
CA ALA A 328 2.11 23.08 -1.90
C ALA A 328 0.66 23.11 -1.41
N ALA A 329 0.40 22.82 -0.14
CA ALA A 329 -0.93 22.92 0.47
C ALA A 329 -1.45 24.38 0.48
N ASP A 330 -0.62 25.34 0.89
CA ASP A 330 -0.94 26.77 0.85
C ASP A 330 -1.18 27.25 -0.58
N GLY A 331 -0.35 26.79 -1.53
CA GLY A 331 -0.49 27.06 -2.96
C GLY A 331 -1.79 26.52 -3.53
N TYR A 332 -2.16 25.28 -3.17
CA TYR A 332 -3.42 24.67 -3.55
C TYR A 332 -4.61 25.45 -3.00
N ALA A 333 -4.65 25.67 -1.68
CA ALA A 333 -5.75 26.38 -1.02
C ALA A 333 -5.95 27.79 -1.60
N THR A 334 -4.87 28.55 -1.73
CA THR A 334 -4.89 29.91 -2.29
C THR A 334 -5.29 29.92 -3.77
N GLY A 335 -4.85 28.91 -4.53
CA GLY A 335 -5.17 28.76 -5.94
C GLY A 335 -6.64 28.40 -6.18
N SER A 336 -7.20 27.51 -5.35
CA SER A 336 -8.62 27.13 -5.38
C SER A 336 -9.55 28.29 -5.07
N GLU A 337 -9.12 29.28 -4.30
CA GLU A 337 -9.86 30.54 -4.05
C GLU A 337 -9.71 31.59 -5.16
N GLY A 338 -8.92 31.30 -6.21
CA GLY A 338 -8.74 32.16 -7.38
C GLY A 338 -7.60 33.16 -7.29
N ASN A 339 -6.79 33.14 -6.21
CA ASN A 339 -5.61 34.00 -6.09
C ASN A 339 -4.37 33.35 -6.72
N THR A 340 -4.34 33.36 -8.05
CA THR A 340 -3.31 32.66 -8.84
C THR A 340 -1.88 33.16 -8.58
N LYS A 341 -1.68 34.46 -8.35
CA LYS A 341 -0.34 35.02 -8.11
C LYS A 341 0.26 34.56 -6.78
N MET A 342 -0.54 34.50 -5.73
CA MET A 342 -0.08 34.05 -4.43
C MET A 342 0.11 32.53 -4.42
N ALA A 343 -0.78 31.79 -5.08
CA ALA A 343 -0.60 30.35 -5.31
C ALA A 343 0.72 30.06 -6.05
N ASP A 344 1.02 30.82 -7.11
CA ASP A 344 2.27 30.67 -7.85
C ASP A 344 3.50 30.90 -6.98
N ARG A 345 3.47 31.91 -6.09
CA ARG A 345 4.56 32.16 -5.14
C ARG A 345 4.77 31.00 -4.17
N TYR A 346 3.69 30.39 -3.67
CA TYR A 346 3.79 29.23 -2.80
C TYR A 346 4.32 28.00 -3.54
N PHE A 347 3.86 27.75 -4.77
CA PHE A 347 4.43 26.67 -5.57
C PHE A 347 5.90 26.92 -5.93
N ASP A 348 6.33 28.15 -6.16
CA ASP A 348 7.75 28.44 -6.39
C ASP A 348 8.61 28.10 -5.14
N ILE A 349 8.09 28.36 -3.94
CA ILE A 349 8.73 27.93 -2.67
C ILE A 349 8.76 26.39 -2.58
N ALA A 350 7.66 25.74 -2.93
CA ALA A 350 7.57 24.28 -2.89
C ALA A 350 8.59 23.62 -3.82
N TYR A 351 8.70 24.08 -5.07
CA TYR A 351 9.62 23.53 -6.06
C TYR A 351 11.09 23.81 -5.73
N ALA A 352 11.41 24.97 -5.14
CA ALA A 352 12.76 25.21 -4.62
C ALA A 352 13.12 24.19 -3.51
N ALA A 353 12.16 23.85 -2.65
CA ALA A 353 12.36 22.85 -1.61
C ALA A 353 12.45 21.41 -2.17
N LEU A 354 11.79 21.09 -3.29
CA LEU A 354 11.89 19.78 -3.94
C LEU A 354 13.32 19.45 -4.37
N GLU A 355 14.09 20.45 -4.81
CA GLU A 355 15.50 20.26 -5.18
C GLU A 355 16.34 19.82 -3.97
N GLU A 356 16.12 20.46 -2.81
CA GLU A 356 16.76 20.08 -1.54
C GLU A 356 16.34 18.66 -1.13
N VAL A 357 15.04 18.34 -1.21
CA VAL A 357 14.51 17.01 -0.89
C VAL A 357 15.12 15.92 -1.78
N TRP A 358 15.20 16.16 -3.09
CA TRP A 358 15.73 15.20 -4.05
C TRP A 358 17.24 14.99 -3.91
N SER A 359 17.97 16.05 -3.58
CA SER A 359 19.42 16.00 -3.38
C SER A 359 19.80 15.18 -2.15
N ASN A 360 18.96 15.19 -1.11
CA ASN A 360 19.19 14.46 0.14
C ASN A 360 18.52 13.06 0.17
N ARG A 361 18.03 12.55 -0.96
CA ARG A 361 17.27 11.29 -1.01
C ARG A 361 18.05 10.04 -0.59
N ALA A 362 19.39 10.12 -0.58
CA ALA A 362 20.25 9.03 -0.16
C ALA A 362 20.28 8.82 1.36
N ASP A 363 19.83 9.80 2.15
CA ASP A 363 19.91 9.76 3.62
C ASP A 363 18.83 8.84 4.25
N ASN A 364 18.04 8.12 3.44
CA ASN A 364 17.01 7.13 3.79
C ASN A 364 15.90 7.58 4.77
N ALA A 365 15.95 8.81 5.28
CA ALA A 365 14.95 9.35 6.19
C ALA A 365 13.67 9.85 5.48
N VAL A 366 13.72 10.05 4.16
CA VAL A 366 12.64 10.72 3.40
C VAL A 366 12.35 10.00 2.09
N ASN A 367 11.08 9.68 1.85
CA ASN A 367 10.59 9.21 0.55
C ASN A 367 10.47 10.37 -0.45
N ALA A 368 11.60 10.85 -0.98
CA ALA A 368 11.66 11.97 -1.91
C ALA A 368 10.74 11.83 -3.15
N PRO A 369 10.63 10.65 -3.80
CA PRO A 369 9.65 10.44 -4.88
C PRO A 369 8.21 10.77 -4.48
N ALA A 370 7.76 10.36 -3.28
CA ALA A 370 6.40 10.63 -2.83
C ALA A 370 6.16 12.13 -2.62
N VAL A 371 7.15 12.86 -2.10
CA VAL A 371 7.06 14.33 -1.94
C VAL A 371 6.97 15.03 -3.30
N LEU A 372 7.75 14.58 -4.30
CA LEU A 372 7.63 15.10 -5.66
C LEU A 372 6.21 14.86 -6.21
N GLU A 373 5.68 13.65 -6.09
CA GLU A 373 4.34 13.33 -6.57
C GLU A 373 3.28 14.23 -5.90
N GLU A 374 3.28 14.29 -4.57
CA GLU A 374 2.31 15.09 -3.78
C GLU A 374 2.29 16.57 -4.20
N VAL A 375 3.46 17.21 -4.29
CA VAL A 375 3.57 18.63 -4.64
C VAL A 375 3.14 18.90 -6.09
N ASN A 376 3.51 18.01 -7.01
CA ASN A 376 3.17 18.17 -8.43
C ASN A 376 1.69 17.89 -8.70
N GLU A 377 1.09 16.94 -7.98
CA GLU A 377 -0.34 16.69 -8.05
C GLU A 377 -1.12 17.89 -7.53
N ALA A 378 -0.76 18.44 -6.37
CA ALA A 378 -1.38 19.66 -5.82
C ALA A 378 -1.29 20.85 -6.79
N ALA A 379 -0.11 21.08 -7.38
CA ALA A 379 0.07 22.13 -8.39
C ALA A 379 -0.78 21.90 -9.65
N ALA A 380 -0.87 20.64 -10.11
CA ALA A 380 -1.64 20.29 -11.30
C ALA A 380 -3.16 20.44 -11.11
N GLN A 381 -3.66 20.26 -9.88
CA GLN A 381 -5.08 20.52 -9.58
C GLN A 381 -5.44 22.01 -9.71
N VAL A 382 -4.49 22.92 -9.47
CA VAL A 382 -4.70 24.37 -9.66
C VAL A 382 -4.49 24.76 -11.13
N ASN A 383 -3.34 24.41 -11.71
CA ASN A 383 -3.01 24.73 -13.10
C ASN A 383 -2.03 23.69 -13.69
N PRO A 384 -2.52 22.71 -14.47
CA PRO A 384 -1.69 21.62 -14.97
C PRO A 384 -0.62 22.07 -15.97
N VAL A 385 -0.85 23.15 -16.73
CA VAL A 385 0.14 23.67 -17.68
C VAL A 385 1.31 24.30 -16.95
N THR A 386 1.03 25.12 -15.93
CA THR A 386 2.08 25.78 -15.15
C THR A 386 2.82 24.76 -14.27
N ALA A 387 2.10 23.79 -13.69
CA ALA A 387 2.71 22.66 -12.99
C ALA A 387 3.67 21.88 -13.89
N LEU A 388 3.26 21.54 -15.12
CA LEU A 388 4.13 20.87 -16.09
C LEU A 388 5.39 21.71 -16.39
N GLN A 389 5.25 23.02 -16.59
CA GLN A 389 6.39 23.91 -16.83
C GLN A 389 7.36 23.96 -15.65
N ARG A 390 6.87 23.87 -14.41
CA ARG A 390 7.71 23.80 -13.21
C ARG A 390 8.40 22.43 -13.12
N ALA A 391 7.66 21.34 -13.31
CA ALA A 391 8.18 19.98 -13.35
C ALA A 391 9.33 19.83 -14.37
N GLN A 392 9.16 20.40 -15.57
CA GLN A 392 10.15 20.37 -16.64
C GLN A 392 11.44 21.15 -16.33
N LYS A 393 11.44 22.03 -15.33
CA LYS A 393 12.61 22.82 -14.93
C LYS A 393 13.42 22.19 -13.81
N LEU A 394 12.97 21.08 -13.23
CA LEU A 394 13.74 20.37 -12.22
C LEU A 394 15.07 19.89 -12.81
N PRO A 395 16.20 20.07 -12.09
CA PRO A 395 17.53 19.85 -12.64
C PRO A 395 17.87 18.36 -12.83
N ASP A 396 17.31 17.49 -11.99
CA ASP A 396 17.53 16.05 -12.07
C ASP A 396 16.49 15.39 -12.98
N PRO A 397 16.92 14.64 -14.01
CA PRO A 397 16.02 13.99 -14.97
C PRO A 397 15.04 12.97 -14.38
N SER A 398 15.39 12.28 -13.29
CA SER A 398 14.49 11.36 -12.59
C SER A 398 13.41 12.14 -11.83
N ALA A 399 13.81 13.19 -11.11
CA ALA A 399 12.87 14.09 -10.42
C ALA A 399 11.90 14.75 -11.41
N GLN A 400 12.43 15.20 -12.55
CA GLN A 400 11.67 15.77 -13.66
C GLN A 400 10.65 14.77 -14.20
N ALA A 401 11.06 13.53 -14.51
CA ALA A 401 10.18 12.50 -15.05
C ALA A 401 9.03 12.13 -14.09
N ILE A 402 9.35 11.91 -12.81
CA ILE A 402 8.35 11.58 -11.77
C ILE A 402 7.34 12.73 -11.63
N SER A 403 7.84 13.96 -11.54
CA SER A 403 7.02 15.18 -11.45
C SER A 403 6.10 15.36 -12.65
N MET A 404 6.60 15.16 -13.86
CA MET A 404 5.79 15.22 -15.09
C MET A 404 4.68 14.17 -15.11
N LEU A 405 4.97 12.94 -14.65
CA LEU A 405 3.98 11.86 -14.59
C LEU A 405 2.90 12.11 -13.52
N ALA A 406 3.26 12.74 -12.40
CA ALA A 406 2.30 13.19 -11.39
C ALA A 406 1.31 14.21 -11.97
N VAL A 407 1.79 15.20 -12.74
CA VAL A 407 0.92 16.13 -13.47
C VAL A 407 0.01 15.40 -14.47
N ALA A 408 0.57 14.47 -15.25
CA ALA A 408 -0.20 13.70 -16.21
C ALA A 408 -1.28 12.84 -15.56
N ARG A 409 -1.03 12.29 -14.36
CA ARG A 409 -1.98 11.52 -13.56
C ARG A 409 -3.20 12.35 -13.16
N VAL A 410 -2.98 13.58 -12.66
CA VAL A 410 -4.09 14.50 -12.33
C VAL A 410 -4.93 14.81 -13.56
N VAL A 411 -4.29 15.16 -14.67
CA VAL A 411 -5.01 15.48 -15.92
C VAL A 411 -5.76 14.25 -16.47
N ALA A 412 -5.22 13.05 -16.32
CA ALA A 412 -5.92 11.82 -16.69
C ALA A 412 -7.15 11.55 -15.80
N GLY A 413 -7.08 11.92 -14.51
CA GLY A 413 -8.12 11.69 -13.50
C GLY A 413 -9.24 12.73 -13.45
N GLN A 414 -9.03 13.94 -13.97
CA GLN A 414 -10.08 14.97 -14.10
C GLN A 414 -11.11 14.54 -15.15
N GLN A 415 -12.18 13.83 -14.73
CA GLN A 415 -13.29 13.38 -15.58
C GLN A 415 -14.45 14.37 -15.64
#